data_AF-A0A9W4SR58-F1
#
_entry.id   AF-A0A9W4SR58-F1
#
_cell.length_a   1.000
_cell.length_b   1.000
_cell.length_c   1.000
_cell.angle_alpha   90.00
_cell.angle_beta   90.00
_cell.angle_gamma   90.00
#
_symmetry.space_group_name_H-M   'P 1'
#
loop_
_entity.id
_entity.type
_entity.pdbx_description
1 polymer ?
#
loop_
_entity_poly.entity_id
_entity_poly.type
_entity_poly.pdbx_seq_one_letter_code
_entity_poly.pdbx_strand_id
1 'polypeptide(L)'
;MSSNIYLSATSSRTMSNYSMTTNDLRQKCTVLRERIEVIKKEGSELLEEIMKNVSEEELELCLQNVGNLEANLKNTYETVEEQNDEILRIVISRIEELEDRLSEVELQLKLQANETKFFSFYRDWVKYFMNMIIDKLGERKWRLADVGLDFKRKNLELTKEEKESIKDLKDLLSDVGMTTDDMKLLQDVTDRSNAKFHRNNQTLEEAKMKLCDPVPGDIQVYKPSLHKALEAISKWRKS
;
A
#
# COMPACT_ATOMS: atom_id res chain seq x y z
N MET A 1 -92.32 -26.02 71.81
CA MET A 1 -91.18 -26.15 72.73
C MET A 1 -90.39 -27.38 72.35
N SER A 2 -89.06 -27.26 72.36
CA SER A 2 -88.01 -28.31 72.17
C SER A 2 -87.79 -28.75 70.71
N SER A 3 -86.79 -28.27 69.96
CA SER A 3 -85.31 -28.25 70.10
C SER A 3 -84.62 -29.61 69.86
N ASN A 4 -83.89 -29.72 68.73
CA ASN A 4 -82.48 -30.12 68.58
C ASN A 4 -82.20 -30.66 67.15
N ILE A 5 -81.27 -30.14 66.34
CA ILE A 5 -79.78 -30.08 66.45
C ILE A 5 -79.19 -31.51 66.33
N TYR A 6 -78.23 -31.90 65.47
CA TYR A 6 -77.24 -31.29 64.57
C TYR A 6 -76.57 -32.43 63.72
N LEU A 7 -75.89 -32.09 62.60
CA LEU A 7 -74.66 -32.71 62.02
C LEU A 7 -74.70 -34.16 61.46
N SER A 8 -73.95 -34.60 60.43
CA SER A 8 -72.91 -34.03 59.56
C SER A 8 -72.55 -34.99 58.41
N ALA A 9 -72.06 -34.42 57.30
CA ALA A 9 -71.02 -34.96 56.39
C ALA A 9 -71.34 -36.25 55.58
N THR A 10 -71.01 -36.39 54.30
CA THR A 10 -69.74 -36.06 53.64
C THR A 10 -69.90 -35.75 52.14
N SER A 11 -69.10 -34.79 51.72
CA SER A 11 -68.68 -34.47 50.35
C SER A 11 -68.26 -35.69 49.53
N SER A 12 -68.74 -35.75 48.29
CA SER A 12 -67.90 -36.15 47.15
C SER A 12 -68.21 -35.26 45.95
N ARG A 13 -67.47 -34.16 45.90
CA ARG A 13 -67.18 -33.41 44.68
C ARG A 13 -66.43 -34.35 43.72
N THR A 14 -67.10 -34.83 42.68
CA THR A 14 -66.43 -35.35 41.48
C THR A 14 -66.87 -34.52 40.29
N MET A 15 -65.89 -33.77 39.79
CA MET A 15 -65.78 -33.02 38.55
C MET A 15 -67.06 -32.90 37.70
N SER A 16 -67.61 -31.68 37.73
CA SER A 16 -68.60 -31.19 36.77
C SER A 16 -68.04 -31.31 35.35
N ASN A 17 -68.36 -32.40 34.67
CA ASN A 17 -68.38 -32.43 33.21
C ASN A 17 -69.45 -31.42 32.79
N TYR A 18 -69.04 -30.17 32.52
CA TYR A 18 -69.86 -29.21 31.79
C TYR A 18 -70.04 -29.75 30.36
N SER A 19 -70.94 -30.72 30.21
CA SER A 19 -71.52 -31.10 28.93
C SER A 19 -72.29 -29.88 28.46
N MET A 20 -71.67 -29.14 27.55
CA MET A 20 -72.27 -27.98 26.92
C MET A 20 -73.60 -28.42 26.31
N THR A 21 -74.70 -27.89 26.84
CA THR A 21 -76.02 -28.33 26.41
C THR A 21 -76.28 -27.87 24.99
N THR A 22 -77.17 -28.53 24.28
CA THR A 22 -77.60 -28.11 22.92
C THR A 22 -78.16 -26.70 22.92
N ASN A 23 -78.73 -26.24 24.05
CA ASN A 23 -79.17 -24.87 24.24
C ASN A 23 -78.01 -23.87 24.39
N ASP A 24 -76.94 -24.24 25.11
CA ASP A 24 -75.73 -23.40 25.22
C ASP A 24 -75.05 -23.21 23.85
N LEU A 25 -74.98 -24.28 23.05
CA LEU A 25 -74.47 -24.22 21.68
C LEU A 25 -75.34 -23.33 20.79
N ARG A 26 -76.68 -23.48 20.88
CA ARG A 26 -77.61 -22.66 20.11
C ARG A 26 -77.45 -21.17 20.45
N GLN A 27 -77.31 -20.83 21.73
CA GLN A 27 -77.15 -19.45 22.16
C GLN A 27 -75.80 -18.85 21.72
N LYS A 28 -74.71 -19.62 21.82
CA LYS A 28 -73.40 -19.19 21.30
C LYS A 28 -73.42 -18.98 19.78
N CYS A 29 -74.11 -19.85 19.03
CA CYS A 29 -74.27 -19.69 17.58
C CYS A 29 -75.10 -18.44 17.23
N THR A 30 -76.12 -18.10 18.00
CA THR A 30 -76.89 -16.86 17.82
C THR A 30 -76.01 -15.62 18.04
N VAL A 31 -75.26 -15.59 19.15
CA VAL A 31 -74.35 -14.47 19.46
C VAL A 31 -73.24 -14.33 18.41
N LEU A 32 -72.68 -15.44 17.92
CA LEU A 32 -71.69 -15.42 16.84
C LEU A 32 -72.29 -14.88 15.54
N ARG A 33 -73.53 -15.26 15.20
CA ARG A 33 -74.22 -14.75 14.01
C ARG A 33 -74.45 -13.25 14.11
N GLU A 34 -74.92 -12.77 15.26
CA GLU A 34 -75.11 -11.33 15.51
C GLU A 34 -73.79 -10.56 15.40
N ARG A 35 -72.70 -11.08 15.99
CA ARG A 35 -71.37 -10.48 15.85
C ARG A 35 -70.85 -10.46 14.42
N ILE A 36 -71.07 -11.51 13.65
CA ILE A 36 -70.68 -11.56 12.24
C ILE A 36 -71.42 -10.48 11.45
N GLU A 37 -72.71 -10.26 11.71
CA GLU A 37 -73.48 -9.20 11.06
C GLU A 37 -73.02 -7.80 11.45
N VAL A 38 -72.66 -7.58 12.73
CA VAL A 38 -72.06 -6.31 13.16
C VAL A 38 -70.73 -6.05 12.45
N ILE A 39 -69.84 -7.05 12.41
CA ILE A 39 -68.52 -6.92 11.75
C ILE A 39 -68.67 -6.67 10.25
N LYS A 40 -69.62 -7.33 9.58
CA LYS A 40 -69.91 -7.05 8.16
C LYS A 40 -70.34 -5.61 7.95
N LYS A 41 -71.22 -5.11 8.80
CA LYS A 41 -71.73 -3.74 8.71
C LYS A 41 -70.63 -2.72 8.96
N GLU A 42 -69.88 -2.86 10.06
CA GLU A 42 -68.75 -1.98 10.39
C GLU A 42 -67.68 -2.02 9.30
N GLY A 43 -67.39 -3.19 8.73
CA GLY A 43 -66.46 -3.35 7.63
C GLY A 43 -66.91 -2.63 6.35
N SER A 44 -68.20 -2.69 6.02
CA SER A 44 -68.78 -1.96 4.88
C SER A 44 -68.78 -0.44 5.11
N GLU A 45 -69.13 0.02 6.32
CA GLU A 45 -69.11 1.45 6.67
C GLU A 45 -67.68 2.02 6.61
N LEU A 46 -66.69 1.28 7.08
CA LEU A 46 -65.28 1.67 6.99
C LEU A 46 -64.82 1.78 5.53
N LEU A 47 -65.26 0.84 4.67
CA LEU A 47 -64.96 0.84 3.24
C LEU A 47 -65.61 2.04 2.53
N GLU A 48 -66.87 2.34 2.84
CA GLU A 48 -67.55 3.53 2.34
C GLU A 48 -66.88 4.82 2.83
N GLU A 49 -66.45 4.88 4.09
CA GLU A 49 -65.76 6.04 4.66
C GLU A 49 -64.39 6.26 3.98
N ILE A 50 -63.67 5.18 3.68
CA ILE A 50 -62.42 5.23 2.90
C ILE A 50 -62.71 5.73 1.47
N MET A 51 -63.71 5.17 0.79
CA MET A 51 -64.10 5.57 -0.57
C MET A 51 -64.67 7.00 -0.67
N LYS A 52 -65.23 7.52 0.43
CA LYS A 52 -65.76 8.88 0.48
C LYS A 52 -64.67 9.94 0.67
N ASN A 53 -63.57 9.55 1.31
CA ASN A 53 -62.46 10.44 1.64
C ASN A 53 -61.29 10.34 0.65
N VAL A 54 -61.30 9.36 -0.25
CA VAL A 54 -60.28 9.14 -1.28
C VAL A 54 -60.99 8.79 -2.59
N SER A 55 -60.79 9.59 -3.63
CA SER A 55 -61.35 9.26 -4.94
C SER A 55 -60.65 8.02 -5.52
N GLU A 56 -61.36 7.26 -6.36
CA GLU A 56 -60.78 6.10 -7.04
C GLU A 56 -59.54 6.49 -7.87
N GLU A 57 -59.56 7.68 -8.47
CA GLU A 57 -58.43 8.29 -9.18
C GLU A 57 -57.24 8.58 -8.25
N GLU A 58 -57.47 9.06 -7.02
CA GLU A 58 -56.41 9.29 -6.03
C GLU A 58 -55.75 7.98 -5.56
N LEU A 59 -56.54 6.92 -5.41
CA LEU A 59 -56.04 5.59 -5.06
C LEU A 59 -55.22 4.97 -6.20
N GLU A 60 -55.70 5.07 -7.43
CA GLU A 60 -55.01 4.55 -8.61
C GLU A 60 -53.70 5.30 -8.88
N LEU A 61 -53.70 6.63 -8.70
CA LEU A 61 -52.50 7.47 -8.75
C LEU A 61 -51.50 7.06 -7.66
N CYS A 62 -51.97 6.76 -6.44
CA CYS A 62 -51.12 6.28 -5.35
C CYS A 62 -50.46 4.94 -5.69
N LEU A 63 -51.23 3.97 -6.19
CA LEU A 63 -50.72 2.67 -6.62
C LEU A 63 -49.68 2.80 -7.73
N GLN A 64 -49.95 3.67 -8.72
CA GLN A 64 -49.00 3.95 -9.80
C GLN A 64 -47.69 4.56 -9.27
N ASN A 65 -47.78 5.52 -8.34
CA ASN A 65 -46.62 6.15 -7.73
C ASN A 65 -45.78 5.15 -6.90
N VAL A 66 -46.44 4.25 -6.16
CA VAL A 66 -45.76 3.18 -5.41
C VAL A 66 -45.06 2.20 -6.35
N GLY A 67 -45.71 1.78 -7.43
CA GLY A 67 -45.09 0.91 -8.44
C GLY A 67 -43.90 1.56 -9.13
N ASN A 68 -43.99 2.85 -9.46
CA ASN A 68 -42.87 3.62 -10.01
C ASN A 68 -41.71 3.73 -9.01
N LEU A 69 -42.02 3.94 -7.72
CA LEU A 69 -41.02 4.00 -6.66
C LEU A 69 -40.31 2.65 -6.48
N GLU A 70 -41.04 1.54 -6.49
CA GLU A 70 -40.48 0.19 -6.42
C GLU A 70 -39.52 -0.08 -7.60
N ALA A 71 -39.94 0.23 -8.83
CA ALA A 71 -39.12 0.08 -10.02
C ALA A 71 -37.83 0.93 -9.96
N ASN A 72 -37.95 2.18 -9.51
CA ASN A 72 -36.82 3.08 -9.34
C ASN A 72 -35.85 2.57 -8.26
N LEU A 73 -36.37 2.08 -7.13
CA LEU A 73 -35.55 1.49 -6.06
C LEU A 73 -34.79 0.27 -6.59
N LYS A 74 -35.48 -0.64 -7.28
CA LYS A 74 -34.86 -1.84 -7.86
C LYS A 74 -33.71 -1.48 -8.80
N ASN A 75 -33.94 -0.56 -9.74
CA ASN A 75 -32.91 -0.09 -10.67
C ASN A 75 -31.73 0.56 -9.92
N THR A 76 -32.03 1.36 -8.89
CA THR A 76 -30.98 1.97 -8.05
C THR A 76 -30.14 0.91 -7.35
N TYR A 77 -30.76 -0.14 -6.80
CA TYR A 77 -30.03 -1.25 -6.17
C TYR A 77 -29.15 -1.99 -7.17
N GLU A 78 -29.69 -2.34 -8.35
CA GLU A 78 -28.93 -3.01 -9.42
C GLU A 78 -27.73 -2.16 -9.86
N THR A 79 -27.92 -0.86 -10.06
CA THR A 79 -26.84 0.06 -10.42
C THR A 79 -25.75 0.14 -9.33
N VAL A 80 -26.15 0.18 -8.06
CA VAL A 80 -25.20 0.23 -6.93
C VAL A 80 -24.43 -1.08 -6.79
N GLU A 81 -25.07 -2.23 -7.03
CA GLU A 81 -24.43 -3.54 -7.02
C GLU A 81 -23.38 -3.64 -8.13
N GLU A 82 -23.73 -3.27 -9.36
CA GLU A 82 -22.79 -3.23 -10.49
C GLU A 82 -21.60 -2.30 -10.23
N GLN A 83 -21.87 -1.11 -9.67
CA GLN A 83 -20.81 -0.17 -9.29
C GLN A 83 -19.90 -0.74 -8.20
N ASN A 84 -20.45 -1.43 -7.22
CA ASN A 84 -19.68 -2.03 -6.13
C ASN A 84 -18.78 -3.16 -6.64
N ASP A 85 -19.27 -3.99 -7.56
CA ASP A 85 -18.49 -5.04 -8.21
C ASP A 85 -17.34 -4.46 -9.05
N GLU A 86 -17.60 -3.38 -9.79
CA GLU A 86 -16.56 -2.71 -10.57
C GLU A 86 -15.50 -2.05 -9.68
N ILE A 87 -15.92 -1.39 -8.60
CA ILE A 87 -15.00 -0.81 -7.62
C ILE A 87 -14.14 -1.91 -7.00
N LEU A 88 -14.74 -3.02 -6.56
CA LEU A 88 -14.01 -4.15 -6.00
C LEU A 88 -12.98 -4.69 -6.99
N ARG A 89 -13.37 -4.90 -8.25
CA ARG A 89 -12.48 -5.37 -9.30
C ARG A 89 -11.28 -4.44 -9.52
N ILE A 90 -11.53 -3.14 -9.64
CA ILE A 90 -10.47 -2.13 -9.82
C ILE A 90 -9.54 -2.09 -8.61
N VAL A 91 -10.10 -2.09 -7.40
CA VAL A 91 -9.32 -2.00 -6.16
C VAL A 91 -8.43 -3.23 -6.00
N ILE A 92 -8.97 -4.43 -6.21
CA ILE A 92 -8.20 -5.68 -6.14
C ILE A 92 -7.05 -5.66 -7.16
N SER A 93 -7.35 -5.36 -8.42
CA SER A 93 -6.32 -5.30 -9.47
C SER A 93 -5.22 -4.28 -9.14
N ARG A 94 -5.58 -3.14 -8.55
CA ARG A 94 -4.61 -2.11 -8.17
C ARG A 94 -3.77 -2.52 -6.96
N ILE A 95 -4.35 -3.25 -6.01
CA ILE A 95 -3.61 -3.81 -4.86
C ILE A 95 -2.58 -4.82 -5.36
N GLU A 96 -2.96 -5.74 -6.24
CA GLU A 96 -2.05 -6.74 -6.83
C GLU A 96 -0.88 -6.06 -7.56
N GLU A 97 -1.14 -5.04 -8.39
CA GLU A 97 -0.08 -4.28 -9.07
C GLU A 97 0.87 -3.59 -8.06
N LEU A 98 0.35 -3.06 -6.96
CA LEU A 98 1.16 -2.42 -5.94
C LEU A 98 2.01 -3.43 -5.16
N GLU A 99 1.48 -4.62 -4.88
CA GLU A 99 2.21 -5.72 -4.24
C GLU A 99 3.37 -6.20 -5.11
N ASP A 100 3.15 -6.35 -6.42
CA ASP A 100 4.20 -6.71 -7.38
C ASP A 100 5.31 -5.65 -7.42
N ARG A 101 4.92 -4.37 -7.52
CA ARG A 101 5.87 -3.26 -7.54
C ARG A 101 6.65 -3.14 -6.23
N LEU A 102 6.00 -3.39 -5.09
CA LEU A 102 6.65 -3.35 -3.79
C LEU A 102 7.70 -4.47 -3.68
N SER A 103 7.37 -5.67 -4.15
CA SER A 103 8.27 -6.82 -4.19
C SER A 103 9.51 -6.56 -5.04
N GLU A 104 9.33 -5.96 -6.21
CA GLU A 104 10.44 -5.58 -7.09
C GLU A 104 11.36 -4.53 -6.43
N VAL A 105 10.77 -3.50 -5.82
CA VAL A 105 11.55 -2.47 -5.11
C VAL A 105 12.31 -3.06 -3.92
N GLU A 106 11.70 -3.98 -3.17
CA GLU A 106 12.38 -4.66 -2.06
C GLU A 106 13.58 -5.49 -2.54
N LEU A 107 13.43 -6.21 -3.65
CA LEU A 107 14.52 -6.97 -4.27
C LEU A 107 15.66 -6.04 -4.71
N GLN A 108 15.34 -4.93 -5.39
CA GLN A 108 16.32 -3.95 -5.83
C GLN A 108 17.08 -3.33 -4.64
N LEU A 109 16.38 -2.98 -3.56
CA LEU A 109 17.00 -2.45 -2.34
C LEU A 109 17.94 -3.48 -1.68
N LYS A 110 17.54 -4.75 -1.62
CA LYS A 110 18.39 -5.84 -1.10
C LYS A 110 19.65 -6.00 -1.93
N LEU A 111 19.52 -6.04 -3.26
CA LEU A 111 20.66 -6.12 -4.18
C LEU A 111 21.59 -4.92 -4.02
N GLN A 112 21.05 -3.71 -4.00
CA GLN A 112 21.83 -2.49 -3.84
C GLN A 112 22.54 -2.42 -2.48
N ALA A 113 21.89 -2.86 -1.40
CA ALA A 113 22.48 -2.91 -0.08
C ALA A 113 23.64 -3.92 -0.01
N ASN A 114 23.47 -5.11 -0.60
CA ASN A 114 24.52 -6.12 -0.68
C ASN A 114 25.69 -5.62 -1.52
N GLU A 115 25.40 -5.00 -2.66
CA GLU A 115 26.41 -4.44 -3.55
C GLU A 115 27.17 -3.29 -2.88
N THR A 116 26.47 -2.41 -2.16
CA THR A 116 27.09 -1.31 -1.38
C THR A 116 27.99 -1.86 -0.29
N LYS A 117 27.53 -2.85 0.47
CA LYS A 117 28.35 -3.53 1.50
C LYS A 117 29.60 -4.15 0.89
N PHE A 118 29.47 -4.87 -0.22
CA PHE A 118 30.58 -5.48 -0.95
C PHE A 118 31.62 -4.43 -1.34
N PHE A 119 31.23 -3.41 -2.11
CA PHE A 119 32.16 -2.37 -2.56
C PHE A 119 32.79 -1.62 -1.38
N SER A 120 32.03 -1.31 -0.33
CA SER A 120 32.53 -0.62 0.85
C SER A 120 33.62 -1.38 1.59
N PHE A 121 33.44 -2.70 1.73
CA PHE A 121 34.35 -3.55 2.47
C PHE A 121 35.66 -3.73 1.73
N TYR A 122 35.59 -3.99 0.42
CA TYR A 122 36.78 -4.24 -0.40
C TYR A 122 37.48 -2.97 -0.87
N ARG A 123 36.81 -1.80 -0.91
CA ARG A 123 37.41 -0.52 -1.33
C ARG A 123 38.70 -0.22 -0.57
N ASP A 124 38.70 -0.38 0.76
CA ASP A 124 39.84 0.01 1.58
C ASP A 124 41.04 -0.93 1.35
N TRP A 125 40.77 -2.23 1.17
CA TRP A 125 41.78 -3.23 0.80
C TRP A 125 42.35 -3.00 -0.59
N VAL A 126 41.49 -2.67 -1.56
CA VAL A 126 41.92 -2.32 -2.91
C VAL A 126 42.77 -1.07 -2.87
N LYS A 127 42.35 -0.01 -2.19
CA LYS A 127 43.14 1.22 -2.05
C LYS A 127 44.52 0.94 -1.43
N TYR A 128 44.56 0.10 -0.41
CA TYR A 128 45.82 -0.33 0.19
C TYR A 128 46.73 -1.04 -0.82
N PHE A 129 46.18 -2.01 -1.58
CA PHE A 129 46.91 -2.71 -2.63
C PHE A 129 47.40 -1.77 -3.75
N MET A 130 46.57 -0.84 -4.20
CA MET A 130 46.94 0.17 -5.21
C MET A 130 48.12 1.02 -4.73
N ASN A 131 48.11 1.45 -3.46
CA ASN A 131 49.23 2.19 -2.87
C ASN A 131 50.51 1.36 -2.84
N MET A 132 50.43 0.05 -2.53
CA MET A 132 51.60 -0.83 -2.59
C MET A 132 52.18 -0.95 -4.01
N ILE A 133 51.32 -1.00 -5.03
CA ILE A 133 51.76 -1.00 -6.43
C ILE A 133 52.45 0.33 -6.76
N ILE A 134 51.87 1.46 -6.35
CA ILE A 134 52.45 2.80 -6.53
C ILE A 134 53.83 2.90 -5.86
N ASP A 135 53.97 2.39 -4.63
CA ASP A 135 55.22 2.43 -3.88
C ASP A 135 56.31 1.56 -4.54
N LYS A 136 55.94 0.39 -5.07
CA LYS A 136 56.88 -0.53 -5.74
C LYS A 136 57.29 -0.06 -7.14
N LEU A 137 56.34 0.48 -7.90
CA LEU A 137 56.55 0.88 -9.30
C LEU A 137 57.10 2.32 -9.41
N GLY A 138 56.76 3.17 -8.44
CA GLY A 138 56.98 4.60 -8.45
C GLY A 138 55.81 5.36 -9.09
N GLU A 139 55.39 6.45 -8.44
CA GLU A 139 54.19 7.22 -8.80
C GLU A 139 54.17 7.68 -10.27
N ARG A 140 55.30 8.16 -10.81
CA ARG A 140 55.38 8.59 -12.21
C ARG A 140 55.14 7.42 -13.18
N LYS A 141 55.78 6.28 -12.94
CA LYS A 141 55.62 5.08 -13.79
C LYS A 141 54.21 4.52 -13.69
N TRP A 142 53.63 4.52 -12.48
CA TRP A 142 52.22 4.16 -12.28
C TRP A 142 51.29 5.03 -13.12
N ARG A 143 51.40 6.36 -13.05
CA ARG A 143 50.55 7.28 -13.83
C ARG A 143 50.71 7.07 -15.35
N LEU A 144 51.94 6.88 -15.83
CA LEU A 144 52.21 6.61 -17.24
C LEU A 144 51.63 5.26 -17.69
N ALA A 145 51.72 4.23 -16.84
CA ALA A 145 51.15 2.92 -17.12
C ALA A 145 49.61 2.97 -17.16
N ASP A 146 48.99 3.64 -16.19
CA ASP A 146 47.53 3.74 -16.07
C ASP A 146 46.91 4.48 -17.28
N VAL A 147 47.46 5.66 -17.60
CA VAL A 147 47.05 6.43 -18.78
C VAL A 147 47.36 5.68 -20.08
N GLY A 148 48.53 5.05 -20.16
CA GLY A 148 48.94 4.27 -21.32
C GLY A 148 48.02 3.07 -21.59
N LEU A 149 47.49 2.41 -20.55
CA LEU A 149 46.48 1.35 -20.71
C LEU A 149 45.18 1.88 -21.33
N ASP A 150 44.74 3.07 -20.94
CA ASP A 150 43.54 3.72 -21.50
C ASP A 150 43.75 4.16 -22.95
N PHE A 151 44.91 4.72 -23.26
CA PHE A 151 45.30 5.07 -24.64
C PHE A 151 45.37 3.85 -25.53
N LYS A 152 45.92 2.74 -25.02
CA LYS A 152 45.95 1.46 -25.75
C LYS A 152 44.54 0.96 -26.07
N ARG A 153 43.59 1.04 -25.13
CA ARG A 153 42.18 0.67 -25.36
C ARG A 153 41.50 1.55 -26.41
N LYS A 154 41.93 2.81 -26.53
CA LYS A 154 41.43 3.77 -27.52
C LYS A 154 42.19 3.72 -28.86
N ASN A 155 43.06 2.73 -29.07
CA ASN A 155 43.91 2.60 -30.25
C ASN A 155 44.80 3.83 -30.53
N LEU A 156 45.24 4.52 -29.48
CA LEU A 156 46.18 5.63 -29.58
C LEU A 156 47.62 5.12 -29.53
N GLU A 157 48.50 5.82 -30.24
CA GLU A 157 49.92 5.49 -30.23
C GLU A 157 50.54 5.81 -28.87
N LEU A 158 51.27 4.85 -28.32
CA LEU A 158 51.95 4.99 -27.04
C LEU A 158 53.38 5.47 -27.22
N THR A 159 53.78 6.41 -26.38
CA THR A 159 55.17 6.82 -26.22
C THR A 159 56.05 5.67 -25.71
N LYS A 160 57.36 5.83 -25.84
CA LYS A 160 58.32 4.86 -25.32
C LYS A 160 58.22 4.72 -23.79
N GLU A 161 58.09 5.84 -23.08
CA GLU A 161 57.96 5.84 -21.60
C GLU A 161 56.68 5.14 -21.13
N GLU A 162 55.55 5.29 -21.84
CA GLU A 162 54.30 4.58 -21.52
C GLU A 162 54.43 3.08 -21.78
N LYS A 163 55.04 2.67 -22.91
CA LYS A 163 55.27 1.24 -23.22
C LYS A 163 56.15 0.57 -22.16
N GLU A 164 57.22 1.23 -21.74
CA GLU A 164 58.12 0.75 -20.68
C GLU A 164 57.38 0.68 -19.33
N SER A 165 56.62 1.72 -18.97
CA SER A 165 55.86 1.74 -17.70
C SER A 165 54.77 0.65 -17.65
N ILE A 166 54.08 0.38 -18.76
CA ILE A 166 53.11 -0.73 -18.87
C ILE A 166 53.80 -2.08 -18.70
N LYS A 167 55.01 -2.25 -19.27
CA LYS A 167 55.77 -3.49 -19.12
C LYS A 167 56.17 -3.70 -17.66
N ASP A 168 56.72 -2.67 -17.01
CA ASP A 168 57.10 -2.74 -15.60
C ASP A 168 55.89 -3.07 -14.70
N LEU A 169 54.72 -2.50 -14.99
CA LEU A 169 53.48 -2.84 -14.29
C LEU A 169 53.08 -4.31 -14.52
N LYS A 170 53.19 -4.82 -15.74
CA LYS A 170 52.85 -6.23 -16.05
C LYS A 170 53.76 -7.21 -15.32
N ASP A 171 55.06 -6.93 -15.31
CA ASP A 171 56.05 -7.76 -14.64
C ASP A 171 55.75 -7.79 -13.13
N LEU A 172 55.49 -6.63 -12.52
CA LEU A 172 55.10 -6.52 -11.11
C LEU A 172 53.79 -7.27 -10.77
N LEU A 173 52.79 -7.23 -11.65
CA LEU A 173 51.52 -7.94 -11.44
C LEU A 173 51.67 -9.46 -11.64
N SER A 174 52.54 -9.88 -12.54
CA SER A 174 52.77 -11.31 -12.81
C SER A 174 53.35 -12.05 -11.62
N ASP A 175 54.16 -11.39 -10.78
CA ASP A 175 54.69 -11.93 -9.53
C ASP A 175 53.60 -12.35 -8.54
N VAL A 176 52.41 -11.75 -8.64
CA VAL A 176 51.24 -12.05 -7.81
C VAL A 176 50.11 -12.72 -8.59
N GLY A 177 50.39 -13.19 -9.81
CA GLY A 177 49.42 -13.88 -10.66
C GLY A 177 48.30 -12.99 -11.19
N MET A 178 48.52 -11.68 -11.29
CA MET A 178 47.54 -10.72 -11.78
C MET A 178 47.86 -10.19 -13.18
N THR A 179 46.83 -9.71 -13.87
CA THR A 179 46.90 -9.06 -15.16
C THR A 179 46.56 -7.57 -15.05
N THR A 180 46.85 -6.81 -16.12
CA THR A 180 46.42 -5.41 -16.22
C THR A 180 44.89 -5.25 -16.28
N ASP A 181 44.16 -6.30 -16.67
CA ASP A 181 42.70 -6.27 -16.65
C ASP A 181 42.15 -6.47 -15.24
N ASP A 182 42.77 -7.34 -14.43
CA ASP A 182 42.46 -7.46 -13.00
C ASP A 182 42.68 -6.11 -12.30
N MET A 183 43.76 -5.40 -12.64
CA MET A 183 44.03 -4.07 -12.10
C MET A 183 42.92 -3.06 -12.44
N LYS A 184 42.40 -3.10 -13.67
CA LYS A 184 41.28 -2.24 -14.09
C LYS A 184 39.98 -2.60 -13.38
N LEU A 185 39.74 -3.89 -13.11
CA LEU A 185 38.61 -4.34 -12.29
C LEU A 185 38.71 -3.83 -10.84
N LEU A 186 39.90 -3.83 -10.25
CA LEU A 186 40.11 -3.28 -8.92
C LEU A 186 39.93 -1.75 -8.88
N GLN A 187 40.41 -1.03 -9.90
CA GLN A 187 40.12 0.41 -10.04
C GLN A 187 38.60 0.66 -10.10
N ASP A 188 37.86 -0.15 -10.86
CA ASP A 188 36.39 -0.06 -10.98
C ASP A 188 35.69 -0.32 -9.63
N VAL A 189 36.20 -1.22 -8.78
CA VAL A 189 35.72 -1.40 -7.39
C VAL A 189 35.80 -0.08 -6.60
N THR A 190 36.89 0.66 -6.76
CA THR A 190 37.09 1.95 -6.08
C THR A 190 36.18 3.03 -6.66
N ASP A 191 36.07 3.11 -7.99
CA ASP A 191 35.25 4.12 -8.67
C ASP A 191 33.75 3.91 -8.45
N ARG A 192 33.26 2.67 -8.54
CA ARG A 192 31.87 2.32 -8.23
C ARG A 192 31.54 2.51 -6.76
N SER A 193 32.47 2.17 -5.86
CA SER A 193 32.31 2.50 -4.45
C SER A 193 32.15 4.02 -4.30
N ASN A 194 33.04 4.82 -4.87
CA ASN A 194 32.99 6.27 -4.75
C ASN A 194 31.69 6.86 -5.35
N ALA A 195 31.24 6.39 -6.51
CA ALA A 195 29.99 6.83 -7.13
C ALA A 195 28.73 6.45 -6.32
N LYS A 196 28.79 5.36 -5.55
CA LYS A 196 27.67 4.90 -4.70
C LYS A 196 27.66 5.55 -3.33
N PHE A 197 28.83 5.78 -2.74
CA PHE A 197 28.99 6.50 -1.47
C PHE A 197 28.83 8.01 -1.64
N HIS A 198 29.17 8.52 -2.81
CA HIS A 198 28.98 9.92 -3.18
C HIS A 198 28.15 9.96 -4.45
N ARG A 199 26.85 10.28 -4.34
CA ARG A 199 25.99 10.63 -5.50
C ARG A 199 26.63 11.82 -6.23
N ASN A 200 27.55 11.58 -7.16
CA ASN A 200 28.52 12.58 -7.62
C ASN A 200 28.30 13.16 -9.01
N ASN A 201 27.16 12.88 -9.66
CA ASN A 201 26.70 13.76 -10.74
C ASN A 201 25.97 14.99 -10.18
N GLN A 202 26.42 15.51 -9.03
CA GLN A 202 25.88 16.75 -8.47
C GLN A 202 26.49 17.94 -9.19
N THR A 203 25.64 18.78 -9.76
CA THR A 203 26.08 20.06 -10.33
C THR A 203 26.62 20.98 -9.24
N LEU A 204 27.44 21.97 -9.61
CA LEU A 204 27.95 22.97 -8.65
C LEU A 204 26.78 23.71 -7.96
N GLU A 205 25.70 23.93 -8.69
CA GLU A 205 24.44 24.50 -8.25
C GLU A 205 23.75 23.61 -7.21
N GLU A 206 23.67 22.31 -7.44
CA GLU A 206 23.12 21.35 -6.47
C GLU A 206 23.96 21.28 -5.18
N ALA A 207 25.29 21.32 -5.29
CA ALA A 207 26.18 21.36 -4.13
C ALA A 207 25.98 22.64 -3.30
N LYS A 208 25.75 23.79 -3.95
CA LYS A 208 25.43 25.06 -3.29
C LYS A 208 24.07 25.01 -2.60
N MET A 209 23.04 24.48 -3.26
CA MET A 209 21.70 24.33 -2.69
C MET A 209 21.70 23.45 -1.44
N LYS A 210 22.36 22.28 -1.50
CA LYS A 210 22.47 21.37 -0.34
C LYS A 210 23.19 21.97 0.85
N LEU A 211 24.11 22.90 0.64
CA LEU A 211 24.80 23.57 1.74
C LEU A 211 23.86 24.49 2.55
N CYS A 212 22.74 24.90 1.96
CA CYS A 212 21.69 25.66 2.63
C CYS A 212 20.79 24.80 3.53
N ASP A 213 20.72 23.48 3.30
CA ASP A 213 19.85 22.58 4.06
C ASP A 213 20.23 22.52 5.54
N PRO A 214 19.29 22.38 6.48
CA PRO A 214 19.60 22.19 7.90
C PRO A 214 20.51 20.97 8.09
N VAL A 215 21.58 21.13 8.88
CA VAL A 215 22.49 20.03 9.23
C VAL A 215 22.66 19.95 10.75
N PRO A 216 23.03 18.78 11.30
CA PRO A 216 23.42 18.63 12.69
C PRO A 216 24.47 19.67 13.14
N GLY A 217 24.37 20.14 14.38
CA GLY A 217 25.14 21.28 14.88
C GLY A 217 26.66 21.05 14.92
N ASP A 218 27.08 19.80 15.12
CA ASP A 218 28.48 19.36 15.13
C ASP A 218 29.16 19.50 13.76
N ILE A 219 28.42 19.34 12.66
CA ILE A 219 28.94 19.51 11.30
C ILE A 219 28.66 20.90 10.70
N GLN A 220 27.84 21.73 11.36
CA GLN A 220 27.54 23.09 10.92
C GLN A 220 28.79 23.99 10.84
N VAL A 221 29.81 23.70 11.65
CA VAL A 221 31.11 24.39 11.68
C VAL A 221 31.84 24.38 10.33
N TYR A 222 31.59 23.37 9.48
CA TYR A 222 32.25 23.23 8.17
C TYR A 222 31.57 24.05 7.06
N LYS A 223 30.31 24.46 7.23
CA LYS A 223 29.54 25.17 6.20
C LYS A 223 30.21 26.44 5.67
N PRO A 224 30.77 27.33 6.51
CA PRO A 224 31.40 28.55 6.03
C PRO A 224 32.60 28.29 5.10
N SER A 225 33.41 27.28 5.43
CA SER A 225 34.59 26.90 4.63
C SER A 225 34.18 26.25 3.30
N LEU A 226 33.16 25.39 3.31
CA LEU A 226 32.62 24.77 2.11
C LEU A 226 32.00 25.81 1.16
N HIS A 227 31.29 26.81 1.69
CA HIS A 227 30.71 27.88 0.88
C HIS A 227 31.80 28.64 0.12
N LYS A 228 32.86 29.06 0.82
CA LYS A 228 34.02 29.75 0.22
C LYS A 228 34.69 28.89 -0.87
N ALA A 229 34.81 27.58 -0.64
CA ALA A 229 35.38 26.67 -1.64
C ALA A 229 34.52 26.58 -2.91
N LEU A 230 33.20 26.46 -2.78
CA LEU A 230 32.28 26.42 -3.93
C LEU A 230 32.24 27.75 -4.70
N GLU A 231 32.37 28.89 -4.01
CA GLU A 231 32.50 30.20 -4.66
C GLU A 231 33.82 30.33 -5.43
N ALA A 232 34.94 29.90 -4.83
CA ALA A 232 36.25 29.92 -5.48
C ALA A 232 36.26 29.07 -6.76
N ILE A 233 35.68 27.87 -6.70
CA ILE A 233 35.50 26.99 -7.87
C ILE A 233 34.70 27.70 -8.97
N SER A 234 33.60 28.37 -8.61
CA SER A 234 32.76 29.13 -9.56
C SER A 234 33.52 30.29 -10.22
N LYS A 235 34.40 30.96 -9.46
CA LYS A 235 35.21 32.08 -9.92
C LYS A 235 36.34 31.63 -10.85
N TRP A 236 37.05 30.57 -10.47
CA TRP A 236 38.22 30.07 -11.21
C TRP A 236 37.86 29.34 -12.50
N ARG A 237 36.64 28.79 -12.61
CA ARG A 237 36.15 28.20 -13.87
C ARG A 237 35.76 29.23 -14.93
N LYS A 238 35.58 30.50 -14.56
CA LYS A 238 35.19 31.60 -15.44
C LYS A 238 36.39 32.45 -15.90
N SER A 239 37.60 32.14 -15.43
CA SER A 239 38.88 32.75 -15.84
C SER A 239 39.63 31.80 -16.76
#